data_AF-A0A355SH94-F1
#
_entry.id   AF-A0A355SH94-F1
#
_cell.length_a   1.000
_cell.length_b   1.000
_cell.length_c   1.000
_cell.angle_alpha   90.00
_cell.angle_beta   90.00
_cell.angle_gamma   90.00
#
_symmetry.space_group_name_H-M   'P 1'
#
loop_
_entity.id
_entity.type
_entity.pdbx_description
1 polymer ?
#
loop_
_entity_poly.entity_id
_entity_poly.type
_entity_poly.pdbx_seq_one_letter_code
_entity_poly.pdbx_strand_id
1 'polypeptide(L)'
;SGGYKSIALICRTAARTDDLYKHIKDKINIGIIRNDDEEYRKGVVAIPSYLSKGLEFDAVIVPDAESYRGENERRLFYTVCTRALHELHMYFRKDIS
;
A
#
# COMPACT_ATOMS: atom_id res chain seq x y z
N SER A 1 -12.13 -2.87 22.48
CA SER A 1 -11.24 -1.92 21.76
C SER A 1 -10.61 -2.67 20.59
N GLY A 2 -11.28 -2.67 19.43
CA GLY A 2 -10.81 -3.42 18.25
C GLY A 2 -9.96 -2.53 17.36
N GLY A 3 -8.63 -2.69 17.41
CA GLY A 3 -7.73 -2.05 16.45
C GLY A 3 -7.81 -2.69 15.06
N TYR A 4 -7.16 -2.06 14.07
CA TYR A 4 -7.05 -2.60 12.73
C TYR A 4 -6.28 -3.92 12.72
N LYS A 5 -6.87 -4.94 12.09
CA LYS A 5 -6.31 -6.30 11.95
C LYS A 5 -5.52 -6.44 10.66
N SER A 6 -5.78 -5.59 9.67
CA SER A 6 -5.10 -5.59 8.37
C SER A 6 -4.81 -4.16 7.91
N ILE A 7 -3.53 -3.83 7.73
CA ILE A 7 -3.07 -2.53 7.23
C ILE A 7 -2.19 -2.75 6.01
N ALA A 8 -2.54 -2.16 4.87
CA ALA A 8 -1.72 -2.23 3.66
C ALA A 8 -1.04 -0.89 3.35
N LEU A 9 0.27 -0.94 3.10
CA LEU A 9 1.03 0.12 2.47
C LEU A 9 1.10 -0.21 0.98
N ILE A 10 0.25 0.45 0.19
CA ILE A 10 0.11 0.17 -1.24
C ILE A 10 0.94 1.18 -2.05
N CYS A 11 2.06 0.70 -2.62
CA CYS A 11 2.88 1.48 -3.53
C CYS A 11 2.54 1.14 -4.98
N ARG A 12 2.77 2.08 -5.89
CA ARG A 12 2.44 1.89 -7.31
C ARG A 12 3.26 0.77 -7.97
N THR A 13 4.54 0.64 -7.62
CA THR A 13 5.46 -0.29 -8.27
C THR A 13 6.16 -1.17 -7.25
N ALA A 14 6.54 -2.39 -7.66
CA ALA A 14 7.32 -3.29 -6.80
C ALA A 14 8.62 -2.65 -6.31
N ALA A 15 9.31 -1.88 -7.16
CA ALA A 15 10.52 -1.15 -6.78
C ALA A 15 10.27 -0.16 -5.63
N ARG A 16 9.14 0.57 -5.65
CA ARG A 16 8.74 1.48 -4.56
C ARG A 16 8.33 0.74 -3.30
N THR A 17 7.63 -0.39 -3.46
CA THR A 17 7.29 -1.29 -2.34
C THR A 17 8.55 -1.80 -1.64
N ASP A 18 9.54 -2.31 -2.39
CA ASP A 18 10.80 -2.81 -1.85
C ASP A 18 11.63 -1.70 -1.19
N ASP A 19 11.70 -0.51 -1.81
CA ASP A 19 12.37 0.66 -1.24
C ASP A 19 11.75 1.05 0.10
N LEU A 20 10.43 1.22 0.14
CA LEU A 20 9.70 1.52 1.37
C LEU A 20 9.95 0.47 2.45
N TYR A 21 9.78 -0.81 2.11
CA TYR A 21 9.96 -1.93 3.03
C TYR A 21 11.36 -1.93 3.66
N LYS A 22 12.41 -1.74 2.85
CA LYS A 22 13.80 -1.68 3.35
C LYS A 22 14.01 -0.58 4.39
N HIS A 23 13.31 0.55 4.28
CA HIS A 23 13.47 1.70 5.20
C HIS A 23 12.69 1.57 6.51
N ILE A 24 11.70 0.68 6.58
CA ILE A 24 10.77 0.60 7.72
C ILE A 24 10.72 -0.76 8.40
N LYS A 25 11.19 -1.83 7.76
CA LYS A 25 11.13 -3.20 8.30
C LYS A 25 11.81 -3.38 9.67
N ASP A 26 12.82 -2.55 9.97
CA ASP A 26 13.56 -2.62 11.24
C ASP A 26 12.93 -1.71 12.32
N LYS A 27 11.89 -0.94 11.96
CA LYS A 27 11.18 0.00 12.85
C LYS A 27 9.81 -0.52 13.29
N ILE A 28 9.18 -1.35 12.46
CA ILE A 28 7.86 -1.94 12.71
C ILE A 28 7.83 -3.39 12.25
N ASN A 29 6.97 -4.21 12.84
CA ASN A 29 6.71 -5.55 12.34
C ASN A 29 5.83 -5.47 11.07
N ILE A 30 6.46 -5.62 9.91
CA ILE A 30 5.82 -5.49 8.60
C ILE A 30 6.25 -6.65 7.70
N GLY A 31 5.28 -7.21 6.98
CA GLY A 31 5.50 -8.13 5.88
C GLY A 31 5.60 -7.42 4.53
N ILE A 32 6.03 -8.13 3.50
CA ILE A 32 6.01 -7.65 2.12
C ILE A 32 5.43 -8.75 1.24
N ILE A 33 4.59 -8.37 0.27
CA ILE A 33 4.04 -9.26 -0.76
C ILE A 33 4.70 -8.92 -2.09
N ARG A 34 5.39 -9.89 -2.70
CA ARG A 34 6.10 -9.74 -3.99
C ARG A 34 5.46 -10.50 -5.15
N ASN A 35 4.66 -11.51 -4.85
CA ASN A 35 3.98 -12.35 -5.84
C ASN A 35 2.65 -12.87 -5.26
N ASP A 36 1.82 -13.48 -6.11
CA ASP A 36 0.49 -13.99 -5.73
C ASP A 36 0.54 -15.23 -4.80
N ASP A 37 1.70 -15.91 -4.73
CA ASP A 37 1.88 -17.13 -3.93
C ASP A 37 2.23 -16.83 -2.45
N GLU A 38 2.60 -15.58 -2.14
CA GLU A 38 2.90 -15.16 -0.77
C GLU A 38 1.60 -14.99 0.05
N GLU A 39 1.37 -15.91 0.99
CA GLU A 39 0.23 -15.81 1.91
C GLU A 39 0.26 -14.50 2.70
N TYR A 40 -0.79 -13.70 2.54
CA TYR A 40 -1.05 -12.56 3.42
C TYR A 40 -1.34 -13.05 4.85
N ARG A 41 -0.44 -12.70 5.78
CA ARG A 41 -0.68 -12.86 7.22
C ARG A 41 -1.18 -11.54 7.79
N LYS A 42 -2.19 -11.61 8.68
CA LYS A 42 -2.77 -10.46 9.40
C LYS A 42 -1.68 -9.55 9.97
N GLY A 43 -1.94 -8.24 9.99
CA GLY A 43 -0.99 -7.22 10.41
C GLY A 43 -0.70 -6.21 9.30
N VAL A 44 0.51 -5.64 9.35
CA VAL A 44 0.96 -4.60 8.41
C VAL A 44 1.71 -5.24 7.24
N VAL A 45 1.37 -4.86 6.01
CA VAL A 45 2.02 -5.38 4.79
C VAL A 45 2.34 -4.26 3.81
N ALA A 46 3.50 -4.34 3.16
CA ALA A 46 3.81 -3.56 1.97
C ALA A 46 3.47 -4.39 0.72
N ILE A 47 2.70 -3.83 -0.21
CA ILE A 47 2.22 -4.55 -1.40
C ILE A 47 2.21 -3.62 -2.63
N PRO A 48 2.68 -4.07 -3.81
CA PRO A 48 2.51 -3.30 -5.04
C PRO A 48 1.05 -3.31 -5.50
N SER A 49 0.59 -2.20 -6.09
CA SER A 49 -0.82 -1.99 -6.42
C SER A 49 -1.44 -3.09 -7.28
N TYR A 50 -0.67 -3.72 -8.18
CA TYR A 50 -1.18 -4.78 -9.05
C TYR A 50 -1.51 -6.08 -8.29
N LEU A 51 -0.85 -6.35 -7.16
CA LEU A 51 -1.14 -7.51 -6.28
C LEU A 51 -2.27 -7.24 -5.28
N SER A 52 -2.66 -5.98 -5.08
CA SER A 52 -3.77 -5.62 -4.17
C SER A 52 -5.16 -5.94 -4.74
N LYS A 53 -5.25 -6.33 -6.01
CA LYS A 53 -6.53 -6.56 -6.69
C LYS A 53 -7.27 -7.73 -6.03
N GLY A 54 -8.51 -7.48 -5.60
CA GLY A 54 -9.33 -8.51 -4.93
C GLY A 54 -9.04 -8.68 -3.44
N LEU A 55 -8.07 -7.94 -2.90
CA LEU A 55 -7.82 -7.87 -1.46
C LEU A 55 -8.56 -6.68 -0.84
N GLU A 56 -8.86 -6.75 0.45
CA GLU A 56 -9.45 -5.67 1.24
C GLU A 56 -8.74 -5.60 2.59
N PHE A 57 -8.54 -4.39 3.09
CA PHE A 57 -7.79 -4.12 4.31
C PHE A 57 -8.59 -3.18 5.20
N ASP A 58 -8.49 -3.33 6.52
CA ASP A 58 -9.15 -2.43 7.46
C ASP A 58 -8.68 -0.99 7.23
N ALA A 59 -7.37 -0.81 7.01
CA ALA A 59 -6.78 0.48 6.64
C ALA A 59 -5.81 0.36 5.46
N VAL A 60 -5.75 1.39 4.63
CA VAL A 60 -4.79 1.53 3.53
C VAL A 60 -4.01 2.83 3.69
N ILE A 61 -2.71 2.74 3.49
CA ILE A 61 -1.80 3.86 3.36
C ILE A 61 -1.24 3.83 1.94
N VAL A 62 -1.36 4.94 1.21
CA VAL A 62 -0.75 5.16 -0.10
C VAL A 62 0.43 6.12 0.09
N PRO A 63 1.68 5.63 0.22
CA PRO A 63 2.82 6.45 0.64
C PRO A 63 3.32 7.43 -0.43
N ASP A 64 3.05 7.13 -1.69
CA ASP A 64 3.47 7.90 -2.86
C ASP A 64 2.30 8.13 -3.81
N ALA A 65 1.22 8.75 -3.29
CA ALA A 65 0.00 9.01 -4.05
C ALA A 65 0.27 9.91 -5.28
N GLU A 66 1.29 10.76 -5.23
CA GLU A 66 1.74 11.56 -6.37
C GLU A 66 2.29 10.72 -7.52
N SER A 67 2.57 9.43 -7.33
CA SER A 67 3.05 8.55 -8.39
C SER A 67 1.95 8.09 -9.33
N TYR A 68 0.67 8.28 -8.98
CA TYR A 68 -0.47 7.92 -9.81
C TYR A 68 -0.91 9.11 -10.69
N ARG A 69 -0.11 9.47 -11.70
CA ARG A 69 -0.34 10.62 -12.59
C ARG A 69 -0.77 10.19 -13.99
N GLY A 70 -1.71 10.94 -14.56
CA GLY A 70 -2.19 10.75 -15.93
C GLY A 70 -3.51 9.98 -16.00
N GLU A 71 -4.21 10.15 -17.12
CA GLU A 71 -5.57 9.61 -17.32
C GLU A 71 -5.62 8.08 -17.18
N ASN A 72 -4.59 7.40 -17.67
CA ASN A 72 -4.49 5.94 -17.67
C ASN A 72 -4.31 5.36 -16.25
N GLU A 73 -3.95 6.19 -15.27
CA GLU A 73 -3.67 5.75 -13.90
C GLU A 73 -4.85 5.94 -12.95
N ARG A 74 -5.90 6.67 -13.39
CA ARG A 74 -7.09 6.96 -12.58
C ARG A 74 -7.81 5.70 -12.11
N ARG A 75 -7.91 4.69 -12.99
CA ARG A 75 -8.55 3.41 -12.66
C ARG A 75 -7.72 2.62 -11.63
N LEU A 76 -6.40 2.65 -11.76
CA LEU A 76 -5.51 1.98 -10.81
C LEU A 76 -5.57 2.67 -9.45
N PHE A 77 -5.50 4.00 -9.42
CA PHE A 77 -5.61 4.77 -8.19
C PHE A 77 -6.95 4.54 -7.48
N TYR A 78 -8.07 4.56 -8.23
CA TYR A 78 -9.38 4.20 -7.68
C TYR A 78 -9.41 2.78 -7.10
N THR A 79 -8.78 1.81 -7.79
CA THR A 79 -8.67 0.43 -7.30
C THR A 79 -7.93 0.38 -5.97
N VAL A 80 -6.80 1.10 -5.84
CA VAL A 80 -6.00 1.20 -4.61
C VAL A 80 -6.80 1.82 -3.47
N CYS A 81 -7.48 2.96 -3.72
CA CYS A 81 -8.27 3.65 -2.70
C CYS A 81 -9.45 2.79 -2.20
N THR A 82 -10.09 2.01 -3.08
CA THR A 82 -11.21 1.13 -2.72
C THR A 82 -10.79 -0.15 -2.01
N ARG A 83 -9.49 -0.37 -1.76
CA ARG A 83 -9.05 -1.51 -0.92
C ARG A 83 -9.24 -1.23 0.59
N ALA A 84 -9.47 0.02 0.99
CA ALA A 84 -9.70 0.40 2.39
C ALA A 84 -11.16 0.17 2.82
N LEU A 85 -11.36 -0.59 3.90
CA LEU A 85 -12.68 -0.82 4.49
C LEU A 85 -13.09 0.27 5.48
N HIS A 86 -12.14 0.78 6.28
CA HIS A 86 -12.43 1.75 7.34
C HIS A 86 -11.65 3.06 7.16
N GLU A 87 -10.35 3.00 6.88
CA GLU A 87 -9.51 4.20 6.84
C GLU A 87 -8.54 4.22 5.65
N LEU A 88 -8.44 5.37 4.99
CA LEU A 88 -7.53 5.61 3.87
C LEU A 88 -6.66 6.83 4.19
N HIS A 89 -5.34 6.63 4.19
CA HIS A 89 -4.36 7.71 4.25
C HIS A 89 -3.58 7.79 2.95
N MET A 90 -3.41 9.00 2.45
CA MET A 90 -2.62 9.27 1.24
C MET A 90 -1.54 10.28 1.58
N TYR A 91 -0.30 9.94 1.24
CA TYR A 91 0.85 10.81 1.41
C TYR A 91 1.38 11.21 0.06
N PHE A 92 1.82 12.47 -0.01
CA PHE A 92 2.43 13.05 -1.19
C PHE A 92 3.84 13.49 -0.79
N ARG A 93 4.86 13.10 -1.56
CA ARG A 93 6.17 13.74 -1.38
C ARG A 93 6.04 15.23 -1.68
N LYS A 94 6.51 16.03 -0.73
CA LYS A 94 6.66 17.46 -0.94
C LYS A 94 7.74 17.63 -2.01
N ASP A 95 7.39 18.29 -3.12
CA ASP A 95 8.41 18.78 -4.04
C ASP A 95 9.29 19.76 -3.23
N ILE A 96 10.56 19.41 -3.04
CA ILE A 96 11.54 20.31 -2.45
C ILE A 96 12.01 21.20 -3.60
N SER A 97 11.33 22.32 -3.77
CA SER A 97 11.79 23.46 -4.59
C SER A 97 12.76 24.32 -3.79
#